data_AF-A0A3P5Y8C9-F1
#
_entry.id   AF-A0A3P5Y8C9-F1
#
_cell.length_a   1.000
_cell.length_b   1.000
_cell.length_c   1.000
_cell.angle_alpha   90.00
_cell.angle_beta   90.00
_cell.angle_gamma   90.00
#
_symmetry.space_group_name_H-M   'P 1'
#
loop_
_entity.id
_entity.type
_entity.pdbx_description
1 polymer ?
#
loop_
_entity_poly.entity_id
_entity_poly.type
_entity_poly.pdbx_seq_one_letter_code
_entity_poly.pdbx_strand_id
1 'polypeptide(L)' 'MDNGNEIMQEQNIERTLWKLGTLPPGLLAFYGLTEPLDRRWHVLGLGYDVNIDNRLIETAAVIHYMGT' A
#
# COMPACT_ATOMS: atom_id res chain seq x y z
N MET A 1 -17.35 -18.17 12.25
CA MET A 1 -17.88 -18.23 10.88
C MET A 1 -18.29 -16.82 10.53
N ASP A 2 -17.47 -16.19 9.69
CA ASP A 2 -17.69 -15.04 8.82
C ASP A 2 -18.78 -13.99 9.17
N ASN A 3 -18.44 -13.02 10.02
CA ASN A 3 -19.23 -11.79 10.24
C ASN A 3 -18.60 -10.58 9.52
N GLY A 4 -17.35 -10.74 9.05
CA GLY A 4 -16.56 -9.65 8.48
C GLY A 4 -16.87 -9.37 7.02
N ASN A 5 -17.23 -10.41 6.25
CA ASN A 5 -17.56 -10.22 4.84
C ASN A 5 -18.90 -9.52 4.63
N GLU A 6 -19.90 -9.77 5.47
CA GLU A 6 -21.20 -9.07 5.39
C GLU A 6 -21.04 -7.56 5.62
N ILE A 7 -20.28 -7.17 6.65
CA ILE A 7 -19.98 -5.76 6.95
C ILE A 7 -19.23 -5.09 5.77
N MET A 8 -18.28 -5.79 5.16
CA MET A 8 -17.54 -5.27 4.00
C MET A 8 -18.44 -5.08 2.77
N GLN A 9 -19.36 -6.01 2.52
CA GLN A 9 -20.30 -5.90 1.40
C GLN A 9 -21.29 -4.74 1.62
N GLU A 10 -21.82 -4.57 2.83
CA GLU A 10 -22.70 -3.44 3.18
C GLU A 10 -21.97 -2.10 2.97
N GLN A 11 -20.75 -1.96 3.47
CA GLN A 11 -19.95 -0.74 3.30
C GLN A 11 -19.59 -0.44 1.83
N ASN A 12 -19.43 -1.48 1.00
CA ASN A 12 -19.19 -1.33 -0.42
C ASN A 12 -20.45 -0.84 -1.15
N ILE A 13 -21.63 -1.39 -0.82
CA ILE A 13 -22.93 -0.96 -1.35
C ILE A 13 -23.20 0.50 -0.97
N GLU A 14 -22.93 0.87 0.29
CA GLU A 14 -23.11 2.24 0.79
C GLU A 14 -22.02 3.22 0.30
N ARG A 15 -21.01 2.75 -0.45
CA ARG A 15 -19.84 3.51 -0.90
C ARG A 15 -19.06 4.19 0.24
N THR A 16 -19.19 3.65 1.46
CA THR A 16 -18.45 4.13 2.63
C THR A 16 -17.08 3.48 2.75
N LEU A 17 -16.88 2.35 2.06
CA LEU A 17 -15.62 1.60 2.01
C LEU A 17 -14.46 2.35 1.34
N TRP A 18 -14.75 3.21 0.35
CA TRP A 18 -13.74 3.85 -0.54
C TRP A 18 -13.45 5.33 -0.23
N LYS A 19 -13.71 5.78 0.99
CA LYS A 19 -13.45 7.17 1.39
C LYS A 19 -11.94 7.42 1.54
N LEU A 20 -11.46 8.59 1.13
CA LEU A 20 -10.06 9.00 1.31
C LEU A 20 -9.68 8.90 2.81
N GLY A 21 -8.79 7.96 3.17
CA GLY A 21 -8.40 7.66 4.54
C GLY A 21 -8.85 6.28 5.07
N THR A 22 -9.72 5.55 4.37
CA THR A 22 -9.90 4.11 4.61
C THR A 22 -8.76 3.32 3.96
N LEU A 23 -8.48 2.12 4.49
CA LEU A 23 -7.46 1.23 3.95
C LEU A 23 -7.71 1.04 2.45
N PRO A 24 -6.74 1.27 1.54
CA PRO A 24 -6.95 1.16 0.11
C PRO A 24 -7.56 -0.20 -0.27
N PRO A 25 -8.41 -0.27 -1.31
CA PRO A 25 -9.04 -1.51 -1.80
C PRO A 25 -8.17 -2.76 -1.82
N GLY A 26 -6.92 -2.61 -2.28
CA GLY A 26 -5.98 -3.73 -2.32
C GLY A 26 -5.64 -4.26 -0.93
N LEU A 27 -5.45 -3.39 0.06
CA LEU A 27 -5.09 -3.81 1.41
C LEU A 27 -6.24 -4.56 2.12
N LEU A 28 -7.50 -4.22 1.83
CA LEU A 28 -8.67 -4.97 2.31
C LEU A 28 -8.83 -6.31 1.59
N ALA A 29 -8.78 -6.30 0.26
CA ALA A 29 -8.96 -7.50 -0.55
C ALA A 29 -7.87 -8.58 -0.31
N PHE A 30 -6.67 -8.16 0.09
CA PHE A 30 -5.53 -9.05 0.33
C PHE A 30 -5.06 -9.07 1.79
N TYR A 31 -5.94 -8.73 2.75
CA TYR A 31 -5.60 -8.74 4.16
C TYR A 31 -5.15 -10.15 4.60
N GLY A 32 -3.93 -10.25 5.12
CA GLY A 32 -3.32 -11.54 5.51
C GLY A 32 -2.94 -12.46 4.34
N LEU A 33 -3.08 -12.00 3.09
CA LEU A 33 -2.75 -12.74 1.87
C LEU A 33 -1.63 -12.07 1.05
N THR A 34 -0.90 -11.15 1.67
CA THR A 34 0.25 -10.48 1.05
C THR A 34 1.53 -10.86 1.76
N GLU A 35 2.60 -11.02 0.97
CA GLU A 35 3.95 -11.18 1.47
C GLU A 35 4.71 -9.85 1.32
N PRO A 36 5.39 -9.37 2.36
CA PRO A 36 6.16 -8.14 2.26
C PRO A 36 7.35 -8.34 1.31
N LEU A 37 7.49 -7.42 0.35
CA LEU A 37 8.69 -7.36 -0.48
C LEU A 37 9.86 -6.81 0.34
N ASP A 38 11.05 -7.39 0.15
CA ASP A 38 12.28 -6.76 0.64
C ASP A 38 12.41 -5.38 0.00
N ARG A 39 12.71 -4.36 0.83
CA ARG A 39 12.74 -2.95 0.41
C ARG A 39 13.70 -2.68 -0.75
N ARG A 40 14.70 -3.53 -0.98
CA ARG A 40 15.62 -3.41 -2.12
C ARG A 40 14.95 -3.72 -3.46
N TRP A 41 13.83 -4.42 -3.48
CA TRP A 41 13.10 -4.62 -4.74
C TRP A 41 12.42 -3.36 -5.23
N HIS A 42 11.99 -2.49 -4.31
CA HIS A 42 11.23 -1.29 -4.65
C HIS A 42 11.41 -0.20 -3.61
N VAL A 43 12.20 0.82 -3.96
CA VAL A 43 12.43 2.01 -3.12
C VAL A 43 11.47 3.12 -3.53
N LEU A 44 10.69 3.61 -2.57
CA LEU A 44 9.69 4.68 -2.73
C LEU A 44 10.22 6.00 -2.15
N GLY A 45 9.63 7.12 -2.57
CA GLY A 45 9.82 8.44 -1.92
C GLY A 45 10.90 9.32 -2.54
N LEU A 46 11.58 8.88 -3.61
CA LEU A 46 12.53 9.75 -4.31
C LEU A 46 11.78 10.96 -4.89
N GLY A 47 12.28 12.16 -4.66
CA GLY A 47 11.63 13.42 -5.09
C GLY A 47 10.78 14.09 -4.01
N TYR A 48 10.49 13.41 -2.89
CA TYR A 48 9.76 13.97 -1.75
C TYR A 48 10.45 13.71 -0.40
N ASP A 49 10.91 12.48 -0.16
CA ASP A 49 11.63 12.09 1.06
C ASP A 49 13.13 12.32 0.90
N VAL A 50 13.66 13.28 1.67
CA VAL A 50 15.08 13.68 1.64
C VAL A 50 15.97 12.80 2.53
N ASN A 51 15.41 11.85 3.28
CA ASN A 51 16.15 11.03 4.25
C ASN A 51 16.36 9.58 3.79
N ILE A 52 16.16 9.28 2.51
CA ILE A 52 16.39 7.94 1.97
C ILE A 52 17.90 7.63 2.02
N ASP A 53 18.25 6.48 2.60
CA ASP A 53 19.63 5.99 2.63
C ASP A 53 20.15 5.73 1.21
N ASN A 54 21.27 6.34 0.86
CA ASN A 54 21.96 6.15 -0.41
C ASN A 54 22.23 4.67 -0.72
N ARG A 55 22.52 3.85 0.29
CA ARG A 55 22.77 2.41 0.10
C ARG A 55 21.54 1.66 -0.43
N LEU A 56 20.35 2.10 -0.03
CA LEU A 56 19.08 1.57 -0.54
C LEU A 56 18.86 1.99 -1.99
N ILE A 57 19.23 3.23 -2.35
CA ILE A 57 19.17 3.72 -3.74
C ILE A 57 20.12 2.91 -4.63
N GLU A 58 21.36 2.69 -4.20
CA GLU A 58 22.39 1.97 -4.97
C GLU A 58 22.05 0.48 -5.19
N THR A 59 21.27 -0.12 -4.31
CA THR A 59 20.93 -1.56 -4.36
C THR A 59 19.51 -1.84 -4.83
N ALA A 60 18.75 -0.79 -5.19
CA ALA A 60 17.37 -0.92 -5.62
C ALA A 60 17.25 -1.59 -6.99
N ALA A 61 16.33 -2.54 -7.12
CA ALA A 61 15.93 -3.08 -8.43
C ALA A 61 15.04 -2.07 -9.19
N VAL A 62 14.13 -1.40 -8.46
CA VAL A 62 13.25 -0.36 -8.99
C VAL A 62 13.22 0.82 -8.02
N ILE A 63 13.34 2.03 -8.56
CA ILE A 63 13.19 3.28 -7.81
C ILE A 63 11.96 4.01 -8.34
N HIS A 64 11.04 4.35 -7.43
CA HIS A 64 9.87 5.15 -7.74
C HIS A 64 10.13 6.62 -7.42
N TYR A 65 10.19 7.45 -8.47
CA TYR A 65 10.24 8.89 -8.32
C TYR A 65 8.81 9.43 -8.13
N MET A 66 8.46 9.76 -6.89
CA MET A 66 7.25 10.49 -6.56
C MET A 66 7.58 11.98 -6.69
N GLY A 67 7.35 12.52 -7.88
CA GLY A 67 7.44 13.97 -8.11
C GLY A 67 6.33 14.75 -7.39
N THR A 68 6.20 16.02 -7.77
CA THR A 68 5.01 16.86 -7.51
C THR A 68 4.10 16.89 -8.72
#